data_AF-A0AAW0CEX0-F1
#
_entry.id   AF-A0AAW0CEX0-F1
#
_cell.length_a   1.000
_cell.length_b   1.000
_cell.length_c   1.000
_cell.angle_alpha   90.00
_cell.angle_beta   90.00
_cell.angle_gamma   90.00
#
_symmetry.space_group_name_H-M   'P 1'
#
loop_
_entity.id
_entity.type
_entity.pdbx_description
1 polymer ?
#
loop_
_entity_poly.entity_id
_entity_poly.type
_entity_poly.pdbx_seq_one_letter_code
_entity_poly.pdbx_strand_id
1 'polypeptide(L)'
;MQFSNFFFATVVAAVSASPAYAALMPRQNSPTCGTTGDATLVDCQDLVNSQWANLNYDRTCTWGAGNTAYNPICHPGNCCVYVTVDTLSQDDVQNAARTIVSGCASESTDTVNGVINVNADARVCIGNGDACSDCL
;
A
#
# COMPACT_ATOMS: atom_id res chain seq x y z
N MET A 1 -59.30 8.29 -41.17
CA MET A 1 -57.99 7.64 -41.36
C MET A 1 -57.19 7.88 -40.10
N GLN A 2 -56.82 6.79 -39.43
CA GLN A 2 -56.15 6.72 -38.13
C GLN A 2 -54.64 6.67 -38.37
N PHE A 3 -53.86 7.47 -37.65
CA PHE A 3 -52.40 7.30 -37.59
C PHE A 3 -51.97 7.29 -36.12
N SER A 4 -51.64 6.07 -35.67
CA SER A 4 -51.03 5.76 -34.40
C SER A 4 -49.56 6.19 -34.42
N ASN A 5 -49.12 7.03 -33.47
CA ASN A 5 -47.70 7.25 -33.21
C ASN A 5 -47.25 6.41 -32.01
N PHE A 6 -46.58 5.30 -32.32
CA PHE A 6 -45.82 4.51 -31.37
C PHE A 6 -44.56 5.30 -30.97
N PHE A 7 -44.44 5.65 -29.69
CA PHE A 7 -43.18 6.15 -29.13
C PHE A 7 -42.28 4.97 -28.76
N PHE A 8 -41.12 4.91 -29.39
CA PHE A 8 -40.09 3.90 -29.16
C PHE A 8 -39.37 4.12 -27.82
N ALA A 9 -39.17 3.02 -27.10
CA ALA A 9 -38.50 2.96 -25.80
C ALA A 9 -36.98 3.10 -25.93
N THR A 10 -36.37 3.94 -25.09
CA THR A 10 -34.92 3.97 -24.88
C THR A 10 -34.57 3.07 -23.70
N VAL A 11 -33.92 1.94 -23.98
CA VAL A 11 -33.39 1.04 -22.95
C VAL A 11 -32.07 1.63 -22.44
N VAL A 12 -32.05 2.07 -21.18
CA VAL A 12 -30.80 2.43 -20.49
C VAL A 12 -30.15 1.13 -20.03
N ALA A 13 -29.06 0.72 -20.67
CA ALA A 13 -28.24 -0.37 -20.20
C ALA A 13 -27.56 0.07 -18.90
N ALA A 14 -28.02 -0.46 -17.76
CA ALA A 14 -27.33 -0.31 -16.49
C ALA A 14 -25.99 -1.03 -16.58
N VAL A 15 -24.89 -0.28 -16.52
CA VAL A 15 -23.55 -0.83 -16.30
C VAL A 15 -23.54 -1.49 -14.93
N SER A 16 -23.47 -2.82 -14.92
CA SER A 16 -23.24 -3.62 -13.73
C SER A 16 -21.87 -3.25 -13.16
N ALA A 17 -21.85 -2.48 -12.07
CA ALA A 17 -20.67 -2.36 -11.23
C ALA A 17 -20.41 -3.75 -10.64
N SER A 18 -19.38 -4.44 -11.13
CA SER A 18 -18.86 -5.62 -10.47
C SER A 18 -18.43 -5.20 -9.07
N PRO A 19 -18.92 -5.83 -7.98
CA PRO A 19 -18.30 -5.66 -6.69
C PRO A 19 -16.88 -6.18 -6.86
N ALA A 20 -15.93 -5.25 -6.78
CA ALA A 20 -14.52 -5.54 -6.69
C ALA A 20 -14.32 -6.69 -5.71
N TYR A 21 -13.44 -7.60 -6.08
CA TYR A 21 -12.91 -8.63 -5.21
C TYR A 21 -12.45 -7.98 -3.89
N ALA A 22 -13.34 -7.91 -2.91
CA ALA A 22 -12.99 -7.86 -1.52
C ALA A 22 -12.44 -9.25 -1.21
N ALA A 23 -11.22 -9.51 -1.69
CA ALA A 23 -10.44 -10.63 -1.26
C ALA A 23 -10.42 -10.53 0.27
N LEU A 24 -10.95 -11.57 0.91
CA LEU A 24 -10.85 -11.81 2.34
C LEU A 24 -9.36 -11.99 2.67
N MET A 25 -8.62 -10.90 2.67
CA MET A 25 -7.31 -10.87 3.30
C MET A 25 -7.58 -11.05 4.80
N PRO A 26 -6.86 -11.96 5.48
CA PRO A 26 -6.84 -11.96 6.94
C PRO A 26 -6.62 -10.52 7.40
N ARG A 27 -7.38 -10.04 8.39
CA ARG A 27 -7.21 -8.67 8.91
C ARG A 27 -5.75 -8.50 9.32
N GLN A 28 -4.94 -7.93 8.43
CA GLN A 28 -3.74 -7.23 8.85
C GLN A 28 -4.23 -6.14 9.80
N ASN A 29 -3.53 -5.95 10.92
CA ASN A 29 -3.90 -4.92 11.89
C ASN A 29 -4.07 -3.58 11.18
N SER A 30 -4.98 -2.69 11.62
CA SER A 30 -5.06 -1.36 10.99
C SER A 30 -3.70 -0.67 11.03
N PRO A 31 -3.25 -0.03 9.93
CA PRO A 31 -1.96 0.63 9.92
C PRO A 31 -1.96 1.81 10.89
N THR A 32 -0.78 2.09 11.48
CA THR A 32 -0.54 3.29 12.26
C THR A 32 0.18 4.31 11.38
N CYS A 33 -0.41 5.48 11.21
CA CYS A 33 0.08 6.53 10.31
C CYS A 33 0.99 7.51 11.05
N GLY A 34 1.94 8.15 10.36
CA GLY A 34 2.77 9.21 10.93
C GLY A 34 3.92 8.74 11.83
N THR A 35 4.20 7.43 11.88
CA THR A 35 5.32 6.90 12.68
C THR A 35 6.65 6.93 11.95
N THR A 36 6.66 7.19 10.64
CA THR A 36 7.81 7.06 9.72
C THR A 36 8.05 8.34 8.93
N GLY A 37 9.19 8.46 8.25
CA GLY A 37 9.48 9.60 7.37
C GLY A 37 8.51 9.71 6.18
N ASP A 38 8.04 10.93 5.88
CA ASP A 38 7.06 11.20 4.82
C ASP A 38 7.60 10.88 3.42
N ALA A 39 6.98 9.89 2.75
CA ALA A 39 7.18 9.60 1.33
C ALA A 39 6.17 10.36 0.47
N THR A 40 6.54 10.64 -0.79
CA THR A 40 5.60 11.21 -1.77
C THR A 40 4.49 10.19 -2.06
N LEU A 41 3.22 10.60 -1.97
CA LEU A 41 2.07 9.72 -2.14
C LEU A 41 2.06 9.02 -3.50
N VAL A 42 2.30 9.76 -4.60
CA VAL A 42 2.28 9.18 -5.95
C VAL A 42 3.39 8.13 -6.13
N ASP A 43 4.59 8.37 -5.59
CA ASP A 43 5.69 7.40 -5.63
C ASP A 43 5.32 6.09 -4.92
N CYS A 44 4.62 6.19 -3.80
CA CYS A 44 4.17 5.01 -3.07
C CYS A 44 3.02 4.29 -3.75
N GLN A 45 2.09 5.01 -4.36
CA GLN A 45 1.03 4.41 -5.18
C GLN A 45 1.62 3.66 -6.37
N ASP A 46 2.58 4.26 -7.08
CA ASP A 46 3.28 3.62 -8.20
C ASP A 46 4.05 2.38 -7.74
N LEU A 47 4.79 2.50 -6.62
CA LEU A 47 5.53 1.39 -6.04
C LEU A 47 4.62 0.21 -5.70
N VAL A 48 3.57 0.42 -4.90
CA VAL A 48 2.72 -0.68 -4.43
C VAL A 48 1.91 -1.31 -5.56
N ASN A 49 1.59 -0.55 -6.62
CA ASN A 49 0.86 -1.04 -7.78
C ASN A 49 1.75 -1.69 -8.85
N SER A 50 3.06 -1.48 -8.79
CA SER A 50 4.01 -2.13 -9.71
C SER A 50 4.14 -3.64 -9.47
N GLN A 51 4.67 -4.36 -10.47
CA GLN A 51 5.11 -5.72 -10.27
C GLN A 51 6.46 -5.72 -9.57
N TRP A 52 6.52 -6.31 -8.38
CA TRP A 52 7.77 -6.49 -7.66
C TRP A 52 8.48 -7.74 -8.16
N ALA A 53 9.78 -7.60 -8.45
CA ALA A 53 10.63 -8.71 -8.84
C ALA A 53 11.73 -8.86 -7.80
N ASN A 54 11.62 -9.88 -6.95
CA ASN A 54 12.59 -10.28 -5.93
C ASN A 54 12.98 -9.17 -4.95
N LEU A 55 12.47 -9.26 -3.73
CA LEU A 55 12.85 -8.38 -2.63
C LEU A 55 14.35 -8.56 -2.28
N ASN A 56 15.06 -7.44 -2.07
CA ASN A 56 16.49 -7.44 -1.74
C ASN A 56 16.73 -7.02 -0.28
N TYR A 57 16.97 -7.99 0.58
CA TYR A 57 17.19 -7.76 2.02
C TYR A 57 18.65 -7.41 2.40
N ASP A 58 19.56 -7.16 1.45
CA ASP A 58 20.94 -6.79 1.79
C ASP A 58 21.05 -5.39 2.38
N ARG A 59 20.10 -4.51 2.03
CA ARG A 59 20.05 -3.14 2.55
C ARG A 59 19.43 -3.17 3.94
N THR A 60 20.21 -2.79 4.93
CA THR A 60 19.79 -2.77 6.33
C THR A 60 20.00 -1.41 6.96
N CYS A 61 19.24 -1.14 8.01
CA CYS A 61 19.45 -0.03 8.92
C CYS A 61 19.18 -0.47 10.36
N THR A 62 19.51 0.42 11.30
CA THR A 62 19.16 0.24 12.71
C THR A 62 17.94 1.08 13.08
N TRP A 63 16.99 0.47 13.79
CA TRP A 63 15.83 1.14 14.38
C TRP A 63 15.77 0.85 15.89
N GLY A 64 15.22 1.79 16.65
CA GLY A 64 15.13 1.67 18.12
C GLY A 64 16.47 1.41 18.81
N ALA A 65 16.47 0.52 19.81
CA ALA A 65 17.63 0.18 20.62
C ALA A 65 18.50 -0.95 20.02
N GLY A 66 18.86 -0.84 18.74
CA GLY A 66 19.77 -1.79 18.08
C GLY A 66 19.08 -2.88 17.26
N ASN A 67 17.80 -2.73 16.93
CA ASN A 67 17.11 -3.68 16.05
C ASN A 67 17.49 -3.42 14.60
N THR A 68 17.48 -4.48 13.78
CA THR A 68 17.73 -4.37 12.34
C THR A 68 16.40 -4.27 11.60
N ALA A 69 16.33 -3.36 10.64
CA ALA A 69 15.29 -3.36 9.61
C ALA A 69 15.95 -3.49 8.25
N TYR A 70 15.21 -4.05 7.32
CA TYR A 70 15.62 -4.32 5.95
C TYR A 70 14.85 -3.38 5.02
N ASN A 71 15.50 -2.89 3.97
CA ASN A 71 14.89 -2.11 2.90
C ASN A 71 14.86 -2.96 1.62
N PRO A 72 13.85 -3.83 1.48
CA PRO A 72 13.74 -4.76 0.35
C PRO A 72 13.52 -4.09 -1.00
N ILE A 73 12.88 -2.91 -1.01
CA ILE A 73 12.49 -2.23 -2.25
C ILE A 73 12.23 -0.74 -2.01
N CYS A 74 12.64 0.09 -2.99
CA CYS A 74 12.29 1.49 -3.09
C CYS A 74 11.85 1.83 -4.51
N HIS A 75 10.90 2.75 -4.61
CA HIS A 75 10.68 3.54 -5.81
C HIS A 75 11.92 4.42 -6.10
N PRO A 76 12.29 4.65 -7.37
CA PRO A 76 13.36 5.60 -7.72
C PRO A 76 13.14 7.03 -7.24
N GLY A 77 11.89 7.40 -6.94
CA GLY A 77 11.53 8.66 -6.28
C GLY A 77 11.77 8.59 -4.77
N ASN A 78 10.71 8.84 -3.99
CA ASN A 78 10.82 9.04 -2.54
C ASN A 78 9.94 8.07 -1.73
N CYS A 79 9.76 6.82 -2.19
CA CYS A 79 9.01 5.81 -1.44
C CYS A 79 9.82 4.52 -1.25
N CYS A 80 9.97 4.09 -0.01
CA CYS A 80 10.66 2.88 0.36
C CYS A 80 9.80 2.03 1.28
N VAL A 81 9.91 0.72 1.13
CA VAL A 81 9.31 -0.25 2.03
C VAL A 81 10.40 -0.77 2.95
N TYR A 82 10.10 -0.83 4.24
CA TYR A 82 10.98 -1.40 5.25
C TYR A 82 10.29 -2.56 5.95
N VAL A 83 11.07 -3.55 6.38
CA VAL A 83 10.55 -4.69 7.14
C VAL A 83 11.47 -5.05 8.30
N THR A 84 10.91 -5.59 9.38
CA THR A 84 11.70 -5.97 10.57
C THR A 84 12.26 -7.39 10.51
N VAL A 85 11.86 -8.18 9.52
CA VAL A 85 12.34 -9.56 9.28
C VAL A 85 12.53 -9.79 7.79
N ASP A 86 13.48 -10.65 7.41
CA ASP A 86 13.81 -11.03 6.03
C ASP A 86 13.05 -12.28 5.54
N THR A 87 12.14 -12.81 6.37
CA THR A 87 11.39 -14.05 6.10
C THR A 87 9.99 -13.83 5.55
N LEU A 88 9.52 -12.59 5.45
CA LEU A 88 8.19 -12.29 4.89
C LEU A 88 8.15 -12.60 3.40
N SER A 89 7.03 -13.16 2.94
CA SER A 89 6.81 -13.37 1.51
C SER A 89 6.64 -12.03 0.79
N GLN A 90 6.96 -11.99 -0.50
CA GLN A 90 6.76 -10.79 -1.32
C GLN A 90 5.30 -10.32 -1.29
N ASP A 91 4.36 -11.26 -1.34
CA ASP A 91 2.92 -10.96 -1.29
C ASP A 91 2.51 -10.34 0.04
N ASP A 92 3.04 -10.83 1.17
CA ASP A 92 2.74 -10.25 2.49
C ASP A 92 3.25 -8.82 2.60
N VAL A 93 4.48 -8.57 2.14
CA VAL A 93 5.09 -7.23 2.15
C VAL A 93 4.31 -6.29 1.23
N GLN A 94 3.93 -6.75 0.03
CA GLN A 94 3.19 -5.92 -0.93
C GLN A 94 1.77 -5.61 -0.44
N ASN A 95 1.07 -6.58 0.14
CA ASN A 95 -0.28 -6.38 0.68
C ASN A 95 -0.28 -5.46 1.91
N ALA A 96 0.71 -5.63 2.79
CA ALA A 96 0.94 -4.72 3.91
C ALA A 96 1.19 -3.29 3.44
N ALA A 97 2.09 -3.13 2.46
CA ALA A 97 2.42 -1.85 1.86
C ALA A 97 1.17 -1.18 1.23
N ARG A 98 0.38 -1.92 0.45
CA ARG A 98 -0.90 -1.44 -0.10
C ARG A 98 -1.86 -0.98 0.98
N THR A 99 -1.95 -1.73 2.08
CA THR A 99 -2.82 -1.39 3.21
C THR A 99 -2.40 -0.08 3.86
N ILE A 100 -1.10 0.14 4.07
CA ILE A 100 -0.57 1.42 4.58
C ILE A 100 -0.90 2.56 3.61
N VAL A 101 -0.64 2.39 2.30
CA VAL A 101 -0.96 3.45 1.31
C VAL A 101 -2.44 3.79 1.31
N SER A 102 -3.34 2.80 1.39
CA SER A 102 -4.78 3.05 1.43
C SER A 102 -5.28 3.66 2.76
N GLY A 103 -4.59 3.38 3.88
CA GLY A 103 -5.03 3.78 5.21
C GLY A 103 -4.37 5.04 5.76
N CYS A 104 -3.18 5.39 5.26
CA CYS A 104 -2.33 6.46 5.79
C CYS A 104 -1.93 7.53 4.76
N ALA A 105 -2.43 7.45 3.52
CA ALA A 105 -2.25 8.52 2.56
C ALA A 105 -2.90 9.82 3.07
N SER A 106 -2.13 10.91 3.04
CA SER A 106 -2.60 12.26 3.31
C SER A 106 -2.63 13.06 2.01
N GLU A 107 -3.82 13.25 1.45
CA GLU A 107 -4.04 14.11 0.28
C GLU A 107 -3.74 15.60 0.59
N SER A 108 -3.78 16.00 1.86
CA SER A 108 -3.52 17.39 2.25
C SER A 108 -2.04 17.77 2.19
N THR A 109 -1.15 16.78 2.28
CA THR A 109 0.30 16.95 2.28
C THR A 109 0.97 16.26 1.10
N ASP A 110 0.21 15.56 0.26
CA ASP A 110 0.71 14.68 -0.81
C ASP A 110 1.75 13.66 -0.31
N THR A 111 1.60 13.21 0.94
CA THR A 111 2.54 12.28 1.58
C THR A 111 1.85 11.04 2.12
N VAL A 112 2.64 10.00 2.34
CA VAL A 112 2.25 8.80 3.05
C VAL A 112 3.40 8.30 3.90
N ASN A 113 3.07 7.86 5.09
CA ASN A 113 3.96 7.16 5.99
C ASN A 113 3.14 6.27 6.93
N GLY A 114 3.69 5.13 7.32
CA GLY A 114 3.04 4.30 8.32
C GLY A 114 3.69 2.96 8.54
N VAL A 115 3.16 2.26 9.53
CA VAL A 115 3.59 0.92 9.94
C VAL A 115 2.38 0.01 10.13
N ILE A 116 2.56 -1.25 9.79
CA ILE A 116 1.57 -2.30 10.02
C ILE A 116 2.25 -3.56 10.53
N ASN A 117 1.65 -4.18 11.54
CA ASN A 117 2.11 -5.47 12.06
C ASN A 117 1.49 -6.57 11.20
N VAL A 118 2.34 -7.32 10.49
CA VAL A 118 1.92 -8.48 9.68
C VAL A 118 1.68 -9.68 10.59
N ASN A 119 2.51 -9.86 11.62
CA ASN A 119 2.30 -10.82 12.70
C ASN A 119 2.92 -10.27 14.02
N ALA A 120 3.08 -11.11 15.04
CA ALA A 120 3.59 -10.69 16.34
C ALA A 120 5.05 -10.18 16.30
N ASP A 121 5.85 -10.69 15.36
CA ASP A 121 7.30 -10.44 15.29
C ASP A 121 7.72 -9.67 14.03
N ALA A 122 6.80 -9.51 13.07
CA ALA A 122 7.07 -8.92 11.76
C ALA A 122 6.21 -7.69 11.47
N ARG A 123 6.89 -6.62 11.04
CA ARG A 123 6.28 -5.34 10.70
C ARG A 123 6.73 -4.92 9.32
N VAL A 124 5.84 -4.22 8.64
CA VAL A 124 6.11 -3.56 7.36
C VAL A 124 5.87 -2.08 7.56
N CYS A 125 6.76 -1.26 7.03
CA CYS A 125 6.69 0.19 7.09
C CYS A 125 6.81 0.77 5.68
N ILE A 126 6.17 1.91 5.45
CA ILE A 126 6.36 2.73 4.26
C ILE A 126 6.79 4.11 4.71
N GLY A 127 7.81 4.64 4.05
CA GLY A 127 8.23 6.03 4.20
C GLY A 127 9.29 6.39 3.18
N ASN A 128 9.90 7.56 3.33
CA ASN A 128 11.00 8.00 2.48
C ASN A 128 12.29 7.17 2.67
N GLY A 129 13.35 7.52 1.94
CA GLY A 129 14.66 6.85 2.02
C GLY A 129 15.33 6.90 3.41
N ASP A 130 14.89 7.79 4.29
CA ASP A 130 15.43 7.98 5.64
C ASP A 130 14.53 7.36 6.73
N ALA A 131 13.31 6.92 6.37
CA ALA A 131 12.30 6.43 7.31
C ALA A 131 12.62 5.07 7.98
N CYS A 132 13.78 4.50 7.67
CA CYS A 132 14.17 3.18 8.15
C CYS A 132 14.31 3.13 9.68
N SER A 133 14.87 4.18 10.30
CA SER A 133 15.01 4.30 11.75
C SER A 133 13.68 4.42 12.49
N ASP A 134 12.65 4.81 11.76
CA ASP A 134 11.34 5.22 12.27
C ASP A 134 10.31 4.08 12.13
N CYS A 135 10.75 2.88 11.73
CA CYS A 135 9.92 1.68 11.66
C CYS A 135 9.64 1.09 13.07
N LEU A 136 9.29 1.97 14.02
CA LEU A 136 9.04 1.76 15.44
C LEU A 136 7.58 1.50 15.78
#